data_AF-A0A9D4Q136-F1
#
_entry.id   AF-A0A9D4Q136-F1
#
_cell.length_a   1.000
_cell.length_b   1.000
_cell.length_c   1.000
_cell.angle_alpha   90.00
_cell.angle_beta   90.00
_cell.angle_gamma   90.00
#
_symmetry.space_group_name_H-M   'P 1'
#
loop_
_entity.id
_entity.type
_entity.pdbx_description
1 polymer ?
#
loop_
_entity_poly.entity_id
_entity_poly.type
_entity_poly.pdbx_seq_one_letter_code
_entity_poly.pdbx_strand_id
1 'polypeptide(L)'
;MVIGWLDASAAAVTSASILQPALAPETPGTTAPQSTSQKSFSLAEFENDSSSPFDYVELQTINELEELSSVFQALEFLQLQQQFVALGFTKDSIVKALVEAQNDRDKALDLLLG
;
A
#
# COMPACT_ATOMS: atom_id res chain seq x y z
N MET A 1 40.82 39.61 -20.54
CA MET A 1 40.87 39.53 -19.07
C MET A 1 40.90 38.04 -18.73
N VAL A 2 42.01 37.55 -18.19
CA VAL A 2 42.22 36.15 -17.81
C VAL A 2 41.78 35.94 -16.37
N ILE A 3 40.96 34.91 -16.09
CA ILE A 3 41.03 33.88 -15.03
C ILE A 3 39.94 32.85 -15.41
N GLY A 4 40.12 31.54 -15.60
CA GLY A 4 41.12 30.60 -15.10
C GLY A 4 40.57 29.80 -13.92
N TRP A 5 39.64 28.86 -14.14
CA TRP A 5 39.36 27.74 -13.22
C TRP A 5 39.25 26.44 -14.02
N LEU A 6 39.79 25.38 -13.40
CA LEU A 6 40.33 24.17 -13.99
C LEU A 6 39.33 23.20 -14.63
N ASP A 7 39.90 22.47 -15.58
CA ASP A 7 39.57 21.14 -16.09
C ASP A 7 38.89 20.18 -15.09
N ALA A 8 37.82 19.54 -15.55
CA ALA A 8 37.58 18.12 -15.28
C ALA A 8 36.69 17.55 -16.38
N SER A 9 37.39 17.09 -17.41
CA SER A 9 37.01 16.07 -18.40
C SER A 9 35.75 15.23 -18.14
N ALA A 10 34.99 15.12 -19.23
CA ALA A 10 33.88 14.20 -19.49
C ALA A 10 34.01 12.79 -18.90
N ALA A 11 32.89 12.28 -18.37
CA ALA A 11 32.47 10.91 -18.60
C ALA A 11 30.95 10.80 -18.41
N ALA A 12 30.25 10.44 -19.49
CA ALA A 12 28.86 10.04 -19.42
C ALA A 12 28.74 8.85 -18.45
N VAL A 13 28.02 9.03 -17.34
CA VAL A 13 27.68 7.94 -16.42
C VAL A 13 26.70 7.00 -17.11
N THR A 14 27.22 5.94 -17.72
CA THR A 14 26.41 4.82 -18.21
C THR A 14 25.86 4.04 -17.02
N SER A 15 24.56 3.78 -17.03
CA SER A 15 23.77 3.11 -15.96
C SER A 15 24.26 1.72 -15.54
N ALA A 16 25.28 1.17 -16.19
CA ALA A 16 25.90 -0.11 -15.90
C ALA A 16 27.12 -0.02 -14.94
N SER A 17 27.61 1.18 -14.60
CA SER A 17 28.84 1.32 -13.79
C SER A 17 28.61 1.36 -12.27
N ILE A 18 27.37 1.48 -11.79
CA ILE A 18 27.09 1.75 -10.36
C ILE A 18 27.13 0.49 -9.50
N LEU A 19 27.21 -0.72 -10.07
CA LEU A 19 27.22 -1.98 -9.29
C LEU A 19 28.12 -3.06 -9.92
N GLN A 20 29.38 -2.74 -10.22
CA GLN A 20 30.36 -3.78 -10.54
C GLN A 20 31.08 -4.23 -9.25
N PRO A 21 31.23 -5.55 -8.98
CA PRO A 21 32.07 -6.03 -7.89
C PRO A 21 33.52 -5.56 -8.08
N ALA A 22 34.08 -4.86 -7.10
CA ALA A 22 35.48 -4.49 -7.10
C ALA A 22 36.33 -5.74 -6.76
N LEU A 23 37.24 -6.13 -7.65
CA LEU A 23 38.24 -7.17 -7.33
C LEU A 23 39.16 -6.62 -6.21
N ALA A 24 39.32 -7.38 -5.12
CA ALA A 24 40.21 -7.00 -4.03
C ALA A 24 41.68 -6.96 -4.48
N PRO A 25 42.52 -6.02 -4.00
CA PRO A 25 43.95 -6.06 -4.26
C PRO A 25 44.59 -7.22 -3.48
N GLU A 26 45.05 -8.23 -4.21
CA GLU A 26 45.82 -9.36 -3.67
C GLU A 26 47.21 -8.84 -3.22
N THR A 27 47.42 -8.62 -1.92
CA THR A 27 48.77 -8.36 -1.37
C THR A 27 49.46 -9.69 -1.07
N PRO A 28 50.64 -9.99 -1.67
CA PRO A 28 51.40 -11.18 -1.34
C PRO A 28 52.20 -10.95 -0.05
N GLY A 29 51.86 -11.68 1.02
CA GLY A 29 52.62 -11.62 2.28
C GLY A 29 52.12 -12.57 3.37
N THR A 30 52.87 -13.65 3.58
CA THR A 30 52.77 -14.66 4.64
C THR A 30 52.69 -14.08 6.07
N THR A 31 51.84 -14.65 6.95
CA THR A 31 52.13 -15.28 8.30
C THR A 31 50.88 -15.24 9.22
N ALA A 32 50.56 -16.36 9.88
CA ALA A 32 49.36 -16.64 10.70
C ALA A 32 49.32 -15.92 12.09
N PRO A 33 48.41 -16.30 13.03
CA PRO A 33 46.96 -16.04 13.13
C PRO A 33 46.63 -15.15 14.36
N GLN A 34 45.65 -14.24 14.28
CA GLN A 34 45.10 -13.58 15.48
C GLN A 34 43.57 -13.48 15.42
N SER A 35 42.95 -14.29 16.26
CA SER A 35 41.55 -14.30 16.64
C SER A 35 41.16 -13.00 17.36
N THR A 36 40.16 -12.29 16.82
CA THR A 36 39.32 -11.37 17.59
C THR A 36 37.85 -11.65 17.26
N SER A 37 37.07 -11.80 18.34
CA SER A 37 35.61 -11.94 18.47
C SER A 37 34.74 -12.27 17.25
N GLN A 38 34.29 -13.53 17.26
CA GLN A 38 32.87 -13.89 17.31
C GLN A 38 31.90 -13.14 16.37
N LYS A 39 31.82 -13.61 15.12
CA LYS A 39 30.54 -14.03 14.56
C LYS A 39 30.82 -15.23 13.67
N SER A 40 30.44 -16.43 14.11
CA SER A 40 30.47 -17.60 13.24
C SER A 40 29.62 -17.26 12.03
N PHE A 41 30.21 -17.22 10.84
CA PHE A 41 29.48 -17.05 9.60
C PHE A 41 28.63 -18.31 9.40
N SER A 42 27.44 -18.28 9.99
CA SER A 42 26.48 -19.36 9.90
C SER A 42 25.73 -19.16 8.59
N LEU A 43 25.95 -20.06 7.62
CA LEU A 43 25.14 -20.13 6.40
C LEU A 43 23.64 -20.25 6.73
N ALA A 44 23.34 -20.87 7.87
CA ALA A 44 22.01 -20.95 8.48
C ALA A 44 21.40 -19.57 8.80
N GLU A 45 22.20 -18.51 8.99
CA GLU A 45 21.68 -17.16 9.19
C GLU A 45 21.16 -16.55 7.87
N PHE A 46 21.63 -17.03 6.71
CA PHE A 46 21.17 -16.61 5.38
C PHE A 46 19.99 -17.47 4.88
N GLU A 47 19.95 -18.76 5.25
CA GLU A 47 18.82 -19.65 4.93
C GLU A 47 17.60 -19.42 5.84
N ASN A 48 17.80 -18.80 7.01
CA ASN A 48 16.71 -18.45 7.93
C ASN A 48 16.00 -17.13 7.56
N ASP A 49 16.56 -16.32 6.64
CA ASP A 49 15.84 -15.21 5.98
C ASP A 49 14.91 -15.75 4.86
N SER A 50 14.31 -16.92 5.09
CA SER A 50 13.21 -17.50 4.28
C SER A 50 11.89 -16.74 4.46
N SER A 51 11.93 -15.57 5.10
CA SER A 51 10.85 -14.60 4.97
C SER A 51 10.98 -14.06 3.56
N SER A 52 10.38 -14.74 2.59
CA SER A 52 10.20 -14.17 1.26
C SER A 52 9.74 -12.72 1.47
N PRO A 53 10.39 -11.70 0.90
CA PRO A 53 10.00 -10.30 1.10
C PRO A 53 8.56 -10.02 0.59
N PHE A 54 7.93 -11.01 -0.03
CA PHE A 54 6.55 -11.04 -0.48
C PHE A 54 5.61 -11.92 0.38
N ASP A 55 6.12 -12.71 1.34
CA ASP A 55 5.31 -13.57 2.25
C ASP A 55 4.46 -12.73 3.21
N TYR A 56 5.00 -11.61 3.70
CA TYR A 56 4.26 -10.70 4.59
C TYR A 56 3.23 -9.81 3.88
N VAL A 57 3.11 -9.93 2.55
CA VAL A 57 2.03 -9.34 1.74
C VAL A 57 1.02 -10.43 1.34
N GLU A 58 0.91 -11.52 2.11
CA GLU A 58 -0.33 -12.29 2.13
C GLU A 58 -1.46 -11.42 2.69
N LEU A 59 -2.09 -10.73 1.75
CA LEU A 59 -3.28 -9.89 1.79
C LEU A 59 -4.09 -10.07 3.07
N GLN A 60 -4.28 -8.98 3.82
CA GLN A 60 -5.55 -8.80 4.51
C GLN A 60 -6.61 -8.89 3.40
N THR A 61 -7.26 -10.05 3.27
CA THR A 61 -8.35 -10.22 2.33
C THR A 61 -9.45 -9.29 2.83
N ILE A 62 -9.52 -8.11 2.24
CA ILE A 62 -10.68 -7.24 2.30
C ILE A 62 -11.84 -8.15 1.92
N ASN A 63 -12.90 -8.22 2.73
CA ASN A 63 -14.07 -9.00 2.37
C ASN A 63 -14.79 -8.25 1.23
N GLU A 64 -14.26 -8.37 0.00
CA GLU A 64 -14.69 -7.62 -1.18
C GLU A 64 -16.20 -7.74 -1.39
N LEU A 65 -16.78 -8.89 -1.05
CA LEU A 65 -18.21 -9.15 -1.13
C LEU A 65 -19.04 -8.32 -0.14
N GLU A 66 -18.55 -8.11 1.08
CA GLU A 66 -19.23 -7.28 2.10
C GLU A 66 -19.06 -5.78 1.81
N GLU A 67 -17.91 -5.38 1.29
CA GLU A 67 -17.73 -4.00 0.84
C GLU A 67 -18.69 -3.68 -0.32
N LEU A 68 -18.82 -4.58 -1.29
CA LEU A 68 -19.76 -4.42 -2.39
C LEU A 68 -21.23 -4.40 -1.94
N SER A 69 -21.61 -5.22 -0.95
CA SER A 69 -22.97 -5.21 -0.40
C SER A 69 -23.27 -3.90 0.34
N SER A 70 -22.29 -3.36 1.07
CA SER A 70 -22.38 -2.05 1.73
C SER A 70 -22.56 -0.92 0.71
N VAL A 71 -21.77 -0.92 -0.37
CA VAL A 71 -21.93 0.05 -1.46
C VAL A 71 -23.30 -0.08 -2.12
N PHE A 72 -23.77 -1.29 -2.39
CA PHE A 72 -25.11 -1.51 -2.96
C PHE A 72 -26.21 -0.96 -2.04
N GLN A 73 -26.14 -1.23 -0.73
CA GLN A 73 -27.07 -0.66 0.25
C GLN A 73 -27.04 0.87 0.27
N ALA A 74 -25.85 1.48 0.21
CA ALA A 74 -25.71 2.92 0.20
C ALA A 74 -26.27 3.54 -1.10
N LEU A 75 -26.13 2.87 -2.24
CA LEU A 75 -26.73 3.29 -3.50
C LEU A 75 -28.26 3.23 -3.45
N GLU A 76 -28.82 2.16 -2.90
CA GLU A 76 -30.27 2.01 -2.72
C GLU A 76 -30.84 3.11 -1.83
N PHE A 77 -30.17 3.38 -0.70
CA PHE A 77 -30.51 4.49 0.19
C PHE A 77 -30.51 5.84 -0.54
N LEU A 78 -29.44 6.14 -1.28
CA LEU A 78 -29.31 7.38 -2.05
C LEU A 78 -30.41 7.52 -3.11
N GLN A 79 -30.71 6.43 -3.83
CA GLN A 79 -31.75 6.42 -4.85
C GLN A 79 -33.12 6.74 -4.24
N LEU A 80 -33.48 6.05 -3.15
CA LEU A 80 -34.75 6.26 -2.47
C LEU A 80 -34.84 7.66 -1.86
N GLN A 81 -33.75 8.14 -1.27
CA GLN A 81 -33.68 9.49 -0.74
C GLN A 81 -33.97 10.53 -1.84
N GLN A 82 -33.35 10.39 -3.01
CA GLN A 82 -33.58 11.30 -4.14
C GLN A 82 -35.04 11.24 -4.63
N GLN A 83 -35.63 10.04 -4.69
CA GLN A 83 -37.03 9.87 -5.06
C GLN A 83 -37.96 10.57 -4.07
N PHE A 84 -37.76 10.39 -2.76
CA PHE A 84 -38.62 11.00 -1.75
C PHE A 84 -38.42 12.52 -1.65
N VAL A 85 -37.19 13.01 -1.88
CA VAL A 85 -36.95 14.45 -2.02
C VAL A 85 -37.71 15.01 -3.23
N ALA A 86 -37.73 14.30 -4.36
CA ALA A 86 -38.49 14.73 -5.55
C ALA A 86 -40.01 14.73 -5.32
N LEU A 87 -40.51 13.90 -4.40
CA LEU A 87 -41.92 13.92 -3.95
C LEU A 87 -42.23 15.05 -2.96
N GLY A 88 -41.22 15.77 -2.48
CA GLY A 88 -41.38 16.91 -1.57
C GLY A 88 -41.23 16.58 -0.08
N PHE A 89 -40.77 15.37 0.27
CA PHE A 89 -40.48 15.03 1.67
C PHE A 89 -39.19 15.69 2.15
N THR A 90 -39.09 15.95 3.46
CA THR A 90 -37.88 16.54 4.06
C THR A 90 -36.80 15.49 4.25
N LYS A 91 -35.53 15.88 4.10
CA LYS A 91 -34.41 14.94 4.21
C LYS A 91 -34.37 14.24 5.56
N ASP A 92 -34.68 14.93 6.65
CA ASP A 92 -34.66 14.37 8.00
C ASP A 92 -35.71 13.27 8.21
N SER A 93 -36.95 13.47 7.71
CA SER A 93 -37.99 12.44 7.80
C SER A 93 -37.66 11.25 6.91
N ILE A 94 -37.12 11.51 5.71
CA ILE A 94 -36.69 10.49 4.76
C ILE A 94 -35.59 9.61 5.35
N VAL A 95 -34.55 10.21 5.94
CA VAL A 95 -33.43 9.46 6.54
C VAL A 95 -33.95 8.57 7.68
N LYS A 96 -34.82 9.10 8.54
CA LYS A 96 -35.41 8.32 9.63
C LYS A 96 -36.22 7.13 9.10
N ALA A 97 -37.10 7.37 8.13
CA ALA A 97 -37.93 6.33 7.54
C ALA A 97 -37.11 5.26 6.80
N LEU A 98 -36.08 5.65 6.06
CA LEU A 98 -35.20 4.72 5.34
C LEU A 98 -34.37 3.85 6.28
N VAL A 99 -33.91 4.40 7.40
CA VAL A 99 -33.18 3.64 8.43
C VAL A 99 -34.10 2.61 9.11
N GLU A 100 -35.33 2.99 9.46
CA GLU A 100 -36.29 2.06 10.08
C GLU A 100 -36.82 1.02 9.10
N ALA A 101 -37.00 1.39 7.83
CA ALA A 101 -37.46 0.51 6.77
C ALA A 101 -36.36 -0.41 6.19
N GLN A 102 -35.09 -0.24 6.58
CA GLN A 102 -33.93 -0.92 5.96
C GLN A 102 -33.90 -0.77 4.43
N ASN A 103 -34.02 0.46 3.94
CA ASN A 103 -34.12 0.77 2.50
C ASN A 103 -35.31 0.11 1.77
N ASP A 104 -36.30 -0.43 2.49
CA ASP A 104 -37.56 -0.84 1.88
C ASP A 104 -38.39 0.40 1.52
N ARG A 105 -38.61 0.60 0.22
CA ARG A 105 -39.34 1.75 -0.32
C ARG A 105 -40.75 1.85 0.24
N ASP A 106 -41.50 0.76 0.20
CA ASP A 106 -42.93 0.77 0.49
C ASP A 106 -43.16 0.96 1.99
N LYS A 107 -42.33 0.35 2.85
CA LYS A 107 -42.34 0.62 4.30
C LYS A 107 -41.90 2.03 4.64
N ALA A 108 -40.88 2.57 3.97
CA ALA A 108 -40.44 3.93 4.21
C ALA A 108 -41.53 4.95 3.81
N LEU A 109 -42.27 4.68 2.74
CA LEU A 109 -43.43 5.49 2.35
C LEU A 109 -44.57 5.40 3.36
N ASP A 110 -44.88 4.21 3.88
CA ASP A 110 -45.88 4.03 4.94
C ASP A 110 -45.51 4.86 6.19
N LEU A 111 -44.24 4.82 6.61
CA LEU A 111 -43.72 5.62 7.72
C LEU A 111 -43.70 7.13 7.46
N LEU A 112 -43.63 7.55 6.19
CA LEU A 112 -43.66 8.97 5.80
C LEU A 112 -45.08 9.52 5.65
N LEU A 113 -46.06 8.65 5.41
CA LEU A 113 -47.46 9.00 5.13
C LEU A 113 -48.40 8.72 6.30
N GLY A 114 -48.00 7.85 7.24
CA GLY A 114 -48.71 7.57 8.50
C GLY A 114 -48.41 8.58 9.59
#